data_AF-A0A533YHF8-F1
#
_entry.id   AF-A0A533YHF8-F1
#
_cell.length_a   1.000
_cell.length_b   1.000
_cell.length_c   1.000
_cell.angle_alpha   90.00
_cell.angle_beta   90.00
_cell.angle_gamma   90.00
#
_symmetry.space_group_name_H-M   'P 1'
#
loop_
_entity.id
_entity.type
_entity.pdbx_description
1 polymer ?
#
loop_
_entity_poly.entity_id
_entity_poly.type
_entity_poly.pdbx_seq_one_letter_code
_entity_poly.pdbx_strand_id
1 'polypeptide(L)'
;MNAITLYRAGHWCYTRGIPIVPKLMHRLIFLIYNSSIPMSAEIGQGTTFGHGGMGVVLHSRCRIGSNVAIGQQVTIGGRSRLWGVPVVGDRCFIGAGAKILGPVRIGAESVVGANAVVLEDVPRRSVVAGVPARVIQRDIDITDYHDGAFPPGMAAGDNGPERKVPDGTTVEIIQEPERFELLKQEWNELLRNSTADCLFLTWEWLWTWWKNLAEGRKLFLITVRCGRELVAIAPFAVRSWTVVGLIPCRSLEFLGTGSVGSDYLDLIIRRGKEPDICRLLADFLAQERLMVMLTHLNRRSSLVAGLTAELQARGWGCSEAKINLCPLINLSGHSWESYLASLGPEHRYNFQRRLKNLAKQATVEFESVRSEEQRRVALANLITLHHQRWRDRGGSDGLHKQSLLAFHEELSRLALERGWLRLFVLLVDGQPAASLYGFRYHRTFYFYQSGFDPRYSKHSVGLVAMGLAIKSAIEEGADEYDLLHGHESYKFLWAREARELGRVELYPPYVGGLIRQRAVELDRATKRLAREAIPHAVADRLSSVRRAEI
;
A
#
# COMPACT_ATOMS: atom_id res chain seq x y z
N MET A 1 10.79 15.86 12.82
CA MET A 1 11.26 17.07 13.55
C MET A 1 12.75 16.86 13.82
N ASN A 2 13.60 17.87 13.65
CA ASN A 2 15.06 17.75 13.81
C ASN A 2 15.55 18.79 14.84
N ALA A 3 16.47 18.40 15.72
CA ALA A 3 17.05 19.28 16.73
C ALA A 3 17.68 20.55 16.13
N ILE A 4 18.20 20.49 14.88
CA ILE A 4 18.77 21.66 14.19
C ILE A 4 17.73 22.76 13.97
N THR A 5 16.46 22.42 13.74
CA THR A 5 15.38 23.40 13.54
C THR A 5 15.09 24.18 14.82
N LEU A 6 14.99 23.48 15.95
CA LEU A 6 14.81 24.09 17.26
C LEU A 6 16.04 24.92 17.65
N TYR A 7 17.24 24.43 17.33
CA TYR A 7 18.47 25.19 17.52
C TYR A 7 18.47 26.47 16.70
N ARG A 8 18.11 26.44 15.40
CA ARG A 8 18.10 27.66 14.56
C ARG A 8 17.12 28.70 15.08
N ALA A 9 15.93 28.28 15.51
CA ALA A 9 14.96 29.19 16.13
C ALA A 9 15.48 29.76 17.47
N GLY A 10 16.05 28.91 18.34
CA GLY A 10 16.61 29.34 19.62
C GLY A 10 17.86 30.21 19.49
N HIS A 11 18.73 29.92 18.53
CA HIS A 11 19.95 30.68 18.21
C HIS A 11 19.62 32.06 17.63
N TRP A 12 18.61 32.15 16.77
CA TRP A 12 18.11 33.44 16.26
C TRP A 12 17.59 34.33 17.40
N CYS A 13 16.89 33.76 18.38
CA CYS A 13 16.44 34.48 19.58
C CYS A 13 17.61 34.86 20.49
N TYR A 14 18.59 33.96 20.63
CA TYR A 14 19.78 34.16 21.45
C TYR A 14 20.63 35.33 20.95
N THR A 15 20.88 35.40 19.62
CA THR A 15 21.65 36.49 19.00
C THR A 15 20.95 37.85 19.08
N ARG A 16 19.62 37.87 19.33
CA ARG A 16 18.82 39.09 19.55
C ARG A 16 18.60 39.43 21.03
N GLY A 17 19.22 38.70 21.95
CA GLY A 17 19.10 38.96 23.39
C GLY A 17 17.73 38.61 24.00
N ILE A 18 16.91 37.78 23.34
CA ILE A 18 15.61 37.34 23.87
C ILE A 18 15.86 36.29 24.99
N PRO A 19 15.46 36.51 26.25
CA PRO A 19 16.00 35.75 27.38
C PRO A 19 15.39 34.35 27.61
N ILE A 20 14.11 34.15 27.30
CA ILE A 20 13.36 32.93 27.67
C ILE A 20 13.39 31.86 26.57
N VAL A 21 13.20 32.28 25.32
CA VAL A 21 13.05 31.35 24.18
C VAL A 21 14.28 30.45 23.98
N PRO A 22 15.54 30.92 24.05
CA PRO A 22 16.71 30.06 23.89
C PRO A 22 16.79 28.96 24.96
N LYS A 23 16.45 29.27 26.22
CA LYS A 23 16.44 28.31 27.32
C LYS A 23 15.34 27.26 27.13
N LEU A 24 14.16 27.68 26.68
CA LEU A 24 13.05 26.78 26.37
C LEU A 24 13.41 25.84 25.21
N MET A 25 13.95 26.37 24.10
CA MET A 25 14.36 25.55 22.95
C MET A 25 15.45 24.55 23.34
N HIS A 26 16.40 24.94 24.19
CA HIS A 26 17.44 24.01 24.66
C HIS A 26 16.86 22.88 25.51
N ARG A 27 15.90 23.17 26.40
CA ARG A 27 15.19 22.16 27.19
C ARG A 27 14.34 21.22 26.33
N LEU A 28 13.69 21.75 25.29
CA LEU A 28 12.93 20.94 24.34
C LEU A 28 13.85 20.02 23.52
N ILE A 29 15.02 20.50 23.09
CA ILE A 29 16.01 19.65 22.42
C ILE A 29 16.46 18.51 23.35
N PHE A 30 16.73 18.82 24.62
CA PHE A 30 17.09 17.82 25.62
C PHE A 30 15.97 16.79 25.84
N LEU A 31 14.71 17.24 26.03
CA LEU A 31 13.58 16.35 26.30
C LEU A 31 13.23 15.44 25.12
N ILE A 32 13.29 15.95 23.89
CA ILE A 32 12.81 15.23 22.70
C ILE A 32 13.89 14.35 22.09
N TYR A 33 15.14 14.82 22.04
CA TYR A 33 16.22 14.15 21.32
C TYR A 33 17.29 13.55 22.26
N ASN A 34 17.17 13.76 23.57
CA ASN A 34 18.22 13.43 24.54
C ASN A 34 19.58 14.06 24.14
N SER A 35 19.53 15.29 23.63
CA SER A 35 20.68 16.00 23.05
C SER A 35 20.98 17.29 23.79
N SER A 36 22.26 17.65 23.87
CA SER A 36 22.70 18.94 24.44
C SER A 36 23.31 19.79 23.35
N ILE A 37 22.54 20.77 22.89
CA ILE A 37 22.91 21.67 21.79
C ILE A 37 22.71 23.10 22.27
N PRO A 38 23.75 23.74 22.81
CA PRO A 38 23.65 25.09 23.33
C PRO A 38 23.36 26.10 22.21
N MET A 39 22.48 27.06 22.48
CA MET A 39 22.14 28.13 21.52
C MET A 39 23.29 29.10 21.25
N SER A 40 24.38 29.02 22.02
CA SER A 40 25.61 29.80 21.82
C SER A 40 26.62 29.13 20.88
N ALA A 41 26.45 27.84 20.57
CA ALA A 41 27.31 27.18 19.58
C ALA A 41 27.13 27.84 18.21
N GLU A 42 28.18 27.91 17.40
CA GLU A 42 28.13 28.45 16.05
C GLU A 42 27.98 27.29 15.05
N ILE A 43 26.84 27.19 14.37
CA ILE A 43 26.57 26.13 13.39
C ILE A 43 26.23 26.76 12.04
N GLY A 44 27.05 26.46 11.03
CA GLY A 44 26.92 26.99 9.68
C GLY A 44 25.63 26.58 8.98
N GLN A 45 25.28 27.34 7.95
CA GLN A 45 24.09 27.08 7.15
C GLN A 45 24.18 25.73 6.44
N GLY A 46 23.03 25.12 6.20
CA GLY A 46 22.98 23.84 5.51
C GLY A 46 23.53 22.65 6.31
N THR A 47 23.98 22.80 7.56
CA THR A 47 24.37 21.67 8.43
C THR A 47 23.12 20.89 8.94
N THR A 48 23.19 19.55 8.99
CA THR A 48 22.12 18.66 9.49
C THR A 48 22.60 17.75 10.60
N PHE A 49 21.62 17.29 11.38
CA PHE A 49 21.81 16.17 12.28
C PHE A 49 21.04 14.95 11.78
N GLY A 50 21.73 13.84 11.55
CA GLY A 50 21.15 12.55 11.19
C GLY A 50 20.25 12.01 12.31
N HIS A 51 19.25 11.20 11.94
CA HIS A 51 18.28 10.61 12.86
C HIS A 51 17.63 11.64 13.82
N GLY A 52 17.35 12.84 13.30
CA GLY A 52 16.74 13.94 14.06
C GLY A 52 17.68 14.63 15.06
N GLY A 53 18.95 14.22 15.13
CA GLY A 53 19.94 14.71 16.07
C GLY A 53 19.84 14.06 17.45
N MET A 54 19.41 12.79 17.53
CA MET A 54 19.36 12.05 18.79
C MET A 54 20.74 11.85 19.43
N GLY A 55 20.86 12.15 20.72
CA GLY A 55 22.08 11.94 21.50
C GLY A 55 23.27 12.83 21.12
N VAL A 56 23.07 13.89 20.34
CA VAL A 56 24.15 14.80 19.92
C VAL A 56 24.52 15.74 21.07
N VAL A 57 25.82 15.84 21.39
CA VAL A 57 26.34 16.68 22.48
C VAL A 57 27.38 17.65 21.93
N LEU A 58 27.09 18.95 21.98
CA LEU A 58 27.94 20.01 21.46
C LEU A 58 28.39 20.95 22.58
N HIS A 59 29.66 21.32 22.58
CA HIS A 59 30.16 22.36 23.48
C HIS A 59 29.59 23.73 23.08
N SER A 60 29.25 24.56 24.07
CA SER A 60 28.70 25.92 23.89
C SER A 60 29.55 26.91 23.06
N ARG A 61 30.78 26.57 22.71
CA ARG A 61 31.74 27.42 21.98
C ARG A 61 32.25 26.73 20.72
N CYS A 62 31.81 25.50 20.42
CA CYS A 62 32.26 24.82 19.21
C CYS A 62 31.81 25.60 17.98
N ARG A 63 32.62 25.51 16.93
CA ARG A 63 32.32 26.09 15.62
C ARG A 63 32.19 24.98 14.61
N ILE A 64 31.05 24.92 13.95
CA ILE A 64 30.74 23.92 12.92
C ILE A 64 30.48 24.67 11.63
N GLY A 65 31.20 24.30 10.58
CA GLY A 65 31.08 24.87 9.24
C GLY A 65 29.71 24.64 8.60
N SER A 66 29.60 25.05 7.35
CA SER A 66 28.39 24.91 6.54
C SER A 66 28.33 23.54 5.87
N ASN A 67 27.11 23.03 5.65
CA ASN A 67 26.86 21.74 5.00
C ASN A 67 27.55 20.54 5.67
N VAL A 68 27.66 20.55 7.00
CA VAL A 68 28.26 19.44 7.77
C VAL A 68 27.20 18.41 8.14
N ALA A 69 27.45 17.14 7.84
CA ALA A 69 26.58 16.03 8.23
C ALA A 69 27.03 15.52 9.60
N ILE A 70 26.15 15.51 10.59
CA ILE A 70 26.48 14.98 11.91
C ILE A 70 25.55 13.82 12.26
N GLY A 71 26.10 12.63 12.40
CA GLY A 71 25.36 11.44 12.84
C GLY A 71 24.82 11.55 14.26
N GLN A 72 23.93 10.63 14.61
CA GLN A 72 23.43 10.47 15.97
C GLN A 72 24.56 10.14 16.95
N GLN A 73 24.38 10.48 18.23
CA GLN A 73 25.31 10.19 19.32
C GLN A 73 26.72 10.77 19.15
N VAL A 74 26.89 11.77 18.28
CA VAL A 74 28.17 12.48 18.13
C VAL A 74 28.40 13.41 19.33
N THR A 75 29.62 13.44 19.83
CA THR A 75 30.07 14.39 20.86
C THR A 75 31.16 15.29 20.31
N ILE A 76 30.94 16.60 20.34
CA ILE A 76 31.93 17.63 19.98
C ILE A 76 32.19 18.46 21.24
N GLY A 77 33.24 18.09 21.98
CA GLY A 77 33.42 18.47 23.38
C GLY A 77 34.82 18.94 23.72
N GLY A 78 34.97 19.56 24.90
CA GLY A 78 36.27 19.86 25.47
C GLY A 78 37.00 18.59 25.92
N ARG A 79 38.31 18.70 26.17
CA ARG A 79 39.14 17.62 26.73
C ARG A 79 39.73 18.08 28.06
N SER A 80 39.76 17.18 29.05
CA SER A 80 40.35 17.47 30.36
C SER A 80 41.77 18.04 30.22
N ARG A 81 42.07 19.07 31.03
CA ARG A 81 43.36 19.79 31.07
C ARG A 81 43.74 20.59 29.80
N LEU A 82 42.85 20.71 28.81
CA LEU A 82 43.07 21.57 27.65
C LEU A 82 42.01 22.67 27.57
N TRP A 83 42.47 23.91 27.39
CA TRP A 83 41.59 25.04 27.12
C TRP A 83 41.39 25.17 25.61
N GLY A 84 40.20 24.80 25.13
CA GLY A 84 39.83 24.93 23.74
C GLY A 84 38.70 23.99 23.35
N VAL A 85 38.12 24.25 22.19
CA VAL A 85 36.93 23.55 21.69
C VAL A 85 37.13 23.17 20.22
N PRO A 86 36.46 22.11 19.74
CA PRO A 86 36.63 21.70 18.36
C PRO A 86 36.10 22.71 17.36
N VAL A 87 36.76 22.77 16.20
CA VAL A 87 36.34 23.51 15.01
C VAL A 87 36.20 22.54 13.85
N VAL A 88 35.02 22.45 13.26
CA VAL A 88 34.73 21.58 12.11
C VAL A 88 34.60 22.42 10.86
N GLY A 89 35.35 22.10 9.80
CA GLY A 89 35.29 22.77 8.51
C GLY A 89 34.01 22.46 7.71
N ASP A 90 33.83 23.14 6.59
CA ASP A 90 32.66 22.97 5.72
C ASP A 90 32.63 21.58 5.06
N ARG A 91 31.42 21.12 4.70
CA ARG A 91 31.18 19.86 3.96
C ARG A 91 31.80 18.62 4.61
N CYS A 92 31.99 18.62 5.92
CA CYS A 92 32.48 17.43 6.61
C CYS A 92 31.35 16.42 6.86
N PHE A 93 31.70 15.14 6.92
CA PHE A 93 30.81 14.07 7.41
C PHE A 93 31.33 13.54 8.74
N ILE A 94 30.49 13.59 9.77
CA ILE A 94 30.80 13.10 11.11
C ILE A 94 29.92 11.88 11.39
N GLY A 95 30.52 10.69 11.31
CA GLY A 95 29.84 9.41 11.48
C GLY A 95 29.22 9.25 12.86
N ALA A 96 28.17 8.42 12.90
CA ALA A 96 27.42 8.15 14.13
C ALA A 96 28.34 7.72 15.29
N GLY A 97 28.08 8.27 16.47
CA GLY A 97 28.85 7.96 17.66
C GLY A 97 30.28 8.50 17.68
N ALA A 98 30.72 9.33 16.72
CA ALA A 98 32.07 9.90 16.77
C ALA A 98 32.25 10.88 17.95
N LYS A 99 33.47 10.98 18.47
CA LYS A 99 33.85 11.92 19.54
C LYS A 99 35.01 12.78 19.07
N ILE A 100 34.80 14.09 19.00
CA ILE A 100 35.83 15.08 18.63
C ILE A 100 36.12 15.90 19.88
N LEU A 101 37.31 15.72 20.47
CA LEU A 101 37.57 16.18 21.83
C LEU A 101 38.83 17.05 21.92
N GLY A 102 38.66 18.26 22.46
CA GLY A 102 39.74 19.22 22.69
C GLY A 102 39.87 20.28 21.58
N PRO A 103 40.97 21.04 21.53
CA PRO A 103 41.23 22.08 20.54
C PRO A 103 41.60 21.50 19.17
N VAL A 104 40.74 20.66 18.61
CA VAL A 104 40.97 19.95 17.35
C VAL A 104 40.30 20.68 16.18
N ARG A 105 40.99 20.76 15.05
CA ARG A 105 40.47 21.26 13.78
C ARG A 105 40.21 20.11 12.82
N ILE A 106 38.97 19.98 12.35
CA ILE A 106 38.64 19.08 11.24
C ILE A 106 38.68 19.89 9.95
N GLY A 107 39.58 19.57 9.03
CA GLY A 107 39.66 20.20 7.73
C GLY A 107 38.39 19.99 6.91
N ALA A 108 38.02 20.97 6.10
CA ALA A 108 36.88 20.88 5.18
C ALA A 108 36.93 19.62 4.29
N GLU A 109 35.75 19.13 3.90
CA GLU A 109 35.58 17.93 3.06
C GLU A 109 36.20 16.66 3.68
N SER A 110 36.26 16.58 5.01
CA SER A 110 36.82 15.41 5.70
C SER A 110 35.73 14.53 6.30
N VAL A 111 36.06 13.25 6.46
CA VAL A 111 35.17 12.22 6.98
C VAL A 111 35.71 11.72 8.30
N VAL A 112 34.89 11.80 9.35
CA VAL A 112 35.14 11.14 10.63
C VAL A 112 34.32 9.87 10.67
N GLY A 113 34.96 8.71 10.72
CA GLY A 113 34.31 7.41 10.77
C GLY A 113 33.41 7.25 12.00
N ALA A 114 32.42 6.37 11.90
CA ALA A 114 31.55 6.05 13.02
C ALA A 114 32.36 5.56 14.23
N ASN A 115 31.96 5.98 15.43
CA ASN A 115 32.63 5.68 16.70
C ASN A 115 34.10 6.11 16.83
N ALA A 116 34.65 6.87 15.87
CA ALA A 116 36.02 7.34 15.96
C ALA A 116 36.21 8.35 17.11
N VAL A 117 37.39 8.36 17.73
CA VAL A 117 37.76 9.34 18.78
C VAL A 117 38.90 10.22 18.27
N VAL A 118 38.56 11.42 17.80
CA VAL A 118 39.51 12.36 17.21
C VAL A 118 40.11 13.26 18.29
N LEU A 119 41.43 13.20 18.42
CA LEU A 119 42.22 13.91 19.45
C LEU A 119 43.29 14.83 18.86
N GLU A 120 43.47 14.80 17.55
CA GLU A 120 44.50 15.52 16.79
C GLU A 120 43.86 16.14 15.53
N ASP A 121 44.47 17.20 14.99
CA ASP A 121 43.98 17.90 13.80
C ASP A 121 43.89 16.97 12.58
N VAL A 122 42.79 17.12 11.84
CA VAL A 122 42.51 16.34 10.63
C VAL A 122 42.75 17.24 9.41
N PRO A 123 43.68 16.89 8.51
CA PRO A 123 43.86 17.61 7.26
C PRO A 123 42.58 17.63 6.43
N ARG A 124 42.45 18.59 5.51
CA ARG A 124 41.33 18.61 4.55
C ARG A 124 41.28 17.33 3.72
N ARG A 125 40.10 16.97 3.20
CA ARG A 125 39.90 15.82 2.29
C ARG A 125 40.50 14.53 2.83
N SER A 126 40.34 14.28 4.12
CA SER A 126 40.89 13.10 4.78
C SER A 126 39.81 12.28 5.46
N VAL A 127 39.98 10.96 5.47
CA VAL A 127 39.16 10.03 6.27
C VAL A 127 39.94 9.68 7.52
N VAL A 128 39.31 9.83 8.68
CA VAL A 128 39.87 9.40 9.96
C VAL A 128 38.96 8.37 10.62
N ALA A 129 39.55 7.31 11.19
CA ALA A 129 38.82 6.28 11.92
C ALA A 129 39.66 5.70 13.07
N GLY A 130 39.00 5.06 14.03
CA GLY A 130 39.65 4.37 15.16
C GLY A 130 39.61 5.14 16.49
N VAL A 131 40.16 4.51 17.53
CA VAL A 131 40.24 5.02 18.90
C VAL A 131 41.66 4.77 19.43
N PRO A 132 42.56 5.79 19.44
CA PRO A 132 42.39 7.13 18.88
C PRO A 132 42.31 7.10 17.34
N ALA A 133 41.63 8.09 16.76
CA ALA A 133 41.45 8.19 15.32
C ALA A 133 42.78 8.50 14.62
N ARG A 134 43.01 7.84 13.48
CA ARG A 134 44.15 8.07 12.59
C ARG A 134 43.65 8.31 11.17
N VAL A 135 44.42 9.07 10.40
CA VAL A 135 44.16 9.27 8.97
C VAL A 135 44.36 7.94 8.25
N ILE A 136 43.29 7.40 7.68
CA ILE A 136 43.31 6.14 6.92
C ILE A 136 43.34 6.39 5.41
N GLN A 137 42.88 7.57 4.98
CA GLN A 137 42.87 7.97 3.58
C GLN A 137 43.03 9.49 3.46
N ARG A 138 43.73 9.94 2.41
CA ARG A 138 43.89 11.35 2.03
C ARG A 138 43.40 11.56 0.59
N ASP A 139 43.17 12.82 0.26
CA ASP A 139 42.74 13.28 -1.07
C ASP A 139 41.44 12.60 -1.53
N ILE A 140 40.51 12.40 -0.59
CA ILE A 140 39.20 11.82 -0.91
C ILE A 140 38.30 12.80 -1.67
N ASP A 141 37.45 12.25 -2.53
CA ASP A 141 36.24 12.93 -2.95
C ASP A 141 35.18 12.74 -1.86
N ILE A 142 34.65 13.84 -1.33
CA ILE A 142 33.67 13.77 -0.25
C ILE A 142 32.32 13.22 -0.75
N THR A 143 32.05 13.30 -2.06
CA THR A 143 30.83 12.75 -2.67
C THR A 143 30.70 11.25 -2.51
N ASP A 144 31.82 10.52 -2.47
CA ASP A 144 31.88 9.08 -2.17
C ASP A 144 31.35 8.72 -0.77
N TYR A 145 31.26 9.71 0.13
CA TYR A 145 30.87 9.55 1.53
C TYR A 145 29.55 10.27 1.86
N HIS A 146 28.82 10.74 0.83
CA HIS A 146 27.64 11.59 0.96
C HIS A 146 26.28 10.87 0.82
N ASP A 147 26.25 9.56 0.54
CA ASP A 147 25.02 8.79 0.24
C ASP A 147 24.03 8.56 1.41
N GLY A 148 24.21 9.22 2.57
CA GLY A 148 23.39 8.91 3.75
C GLY A 148 23.00 10.04 4.70
N ALA A 149 23.36 11.31 4.48
CA ALA A 149 23.18 12.34 5.53
C ALA A 149 22.66 13.73 5.12
N PHE A 150 22.36 13.98 3.84
CA PHE A 150 21.64 15.20 3.42
C PHE A 150 20.69 14.93 2.25
N PRO A 151 19.50 15.58 2.21
CA PRO A 151 18.68 15.54 1.01
C PRO A 151 19.38 16.34 -0.12
N PRO A 152 19.36 15.87 -1.38
CA PRO A 152 20.09 16.53 -2.45
C PRO A 152 19.44 17.86 -2.84
N GLY A 153 20.29 18.88 -2.97
CA GLY A 153 20.00 20.19 -3.56
C GLY A 153 21.25 20.75 -4.23
N MET A 154 21.52 20.23 -5.45
CA MET A 154 22.32 20.78 -6.55
C MET A 154 23.73 21.34 -6.28
N ALA A 155 24.74 20.62 -6.80
CA ALA A 155 25.66 21.19 -7.79
C ALA A 155 26.01 20.10 -8.82
N ALA A 156 26.02 20.51 -10.09
CA ALA A 156 26.09 19.68 -11.27
C ALA A 156 27.47 19.03 -11.50
N GLY A 157 27.47 17.84 -12.10
CA GLY A 157 28.65 17.28 -12.77
C GLY A 157 28.90 15.79 -12.52
N ASP A 158 28.40 14.96 -13.44
CA ASP A 158 28.98 13.68 -13.90
C ASP A 158 28.78 12.35 -13.11
N ASN A 159 27.65 11.70 -13.39
CA ASN A 159 27.49 10.31 -13.88
C ASN A 159 28.28 9.12 -13.24
N GLY A 160 27.78 8.59 -12.12
CA GLY A 160 27.58 7.12 -11.98
C GLY A 160 26.32 6.71 -12.77
N PRO A 161 26.08 5.42 -13.14
CA PRO A 161 25.19 5.07 -14.24
C PRO A 161 23.77 5.60 -13.98
N GLU A 162 23.48 6.75 -14.60
CA GLU A 162 22.16 7.31 -14.72
C GLU A 162 21.29 6.24 -15.40
N ARG A 163 20.45 5.53 -14.65
CA ARG A 163 19.18 5.09 -15.22
C ARG A 163 18.29 6.33 -15.34
N LYS A 164 18.59 7.11 -16.38
CA LYS A 164 17.75 8.20 -16.89
C LYS A 164 16.36 7.63 -17.11
N VAL A 165 15.36 8.28 -16.52
CA VAL A 165 14.00 8.25 -17.06
C VAL A 165 14.15 8.61 -18.55
N PRO A 166 13.71 7.78 -19.51
CA PRO A 166 13.97 8.02 -20.92
C PRO A 166 13.52 9.43 -21.34
N ASP A 167 14.32 10.09 -22.18
CA ASP A 167 13.94 11.37 -22.80
C ASP A 167 12.53 11.26 -23.41
N GLY A 168 11.67 12.23 -23.10
CA GLY A 168 10.27 12.23 -23.56
C GLY A 168 9.28 11.50 -22.64
N THR A 169 9.64 11.20 -21.39
CA THR A 169 8.67 10.71 -20.40
C THR A 169 7.78 11.85 -19.88
N THR A 170 6.46 11.68 -19.94
CA THR A 170 5.49 12.64 -19.42
C THR A 170 4.59 11.99 -18.37
N VAL A 171 4.32 12.73 -17.30
CA VAL A 171 3.36 12.35 -16.25
C VAL A 171 2.17 13.28 -16.36
N GLU A 172 0.97 12.72 -16.41
CA GLU A 172 -0.27 13.47 -16.56
C GLU A 172 -1.32 12.99 -15.55
N ILE A 173 -2.03 13.94 -14.92
CA ILE A 173 -3.22 13.65 -14.14
C ILE A 173 -4.44 13.76 -15.06
N ILE A 174 -5.27 12.73 -15.08
CA ILE A 174 -6.58 12.74 -15.73
C ILE A 174 -7.66 12.81 -14.65
N GLN A 175 -8.49 13.86 -14.72
CA GLN A 175 -9.59 14.10 -13.79
C GLN A 175 -10.96 14.14 -14.50
N GLU A 176 -10.95 14.19 -15.83
CA GLU A 176 -12.12 14.19 -16.70
C GLU A 176 -12.56 12.75 -17.00
N PRO A 177 -13.80 12.34 -16.67
CA PRO A 177 -14.31 11.00 -16.97
C PRO A 177 -14.24 10.64 -18.46
N GLU A 178 -14.45 11.62 -19.35
CA GLU A 178 -14.41 11.43 -20.81
C GLU A 178 -13.02 10.96 -21.25
N ARG A 179 -11.97 11.48 -20.62
CA ARG A 179 -10.59 11.07 -20.90
C ARG A 179 -10.28 9.68 -20.37
N PHE A 180 -10.85 9.29 -19.22
CA PHE A 180 -10.76 7.91 -18.73
C PHE A 180 -11.49 6.94 -19.68
N GLU A 181 -12.64 7.33 -20.23
CA GLU A 181 -13.36 6.52 -21.19
C GLU A 181 -12.50 6.21 -22.44
N LEU A 182 -11.81 7.22 -22.95
CA LEU A 182 -10.93 7.11 -24.12
C LEU A 182 -9.69 6.21 -23.90
N LEU A 183 -9.30 5.93 -22.65
CA LEU A 183 -8.15 5.07 -22.36
C LEU A 183 -8.40 3.58 -22.60
N LYS A 184 -9.64 3.14 -22.88
CA LYS A 184 -10.03 1.71 -22.92
C LYS A 184 -9.04 0.79 -23.63
N GLN A 185 -8.63 1.16 -24.84
CA GLN A 185 -7.78 0.31 -25.66
C GLN A 185 -6.36 0.22 -25.10
N GLU A 186 -5.72 1.37 -24.87
CA GLU A 186 -4.35 1.45 -24.35
C GLU A 186 -4.24 0.94 -22.91
N TRP A 187 -5.28 1.12 -22.09
CA TRP A 187 -5.35 0.60 -20.72
C TRP A 187 -5.24 -0.93 -20.73
N ASN A 188 -6.09 -1.58 -21.52
CA ASN A 188 -6.11 -3.04 -21.59
C ASN A 188 -4.86 -3.59 -22.27
N GLU A 189 -4.24 -2.85 -23.19
CA GLU A 189 -2.93 -3.20 -23.75
C GLU A 189 -1.82 -3.13 -22.70
N LEU A 190 -1.77 -2.04 -21.93
CA LEU A 190 -0.81 -1.89 -20.85
C LEU A 190 -0.99 -2.98 -19.79
N LEU A 191 -2.24 -3.27 -19.39
CA LEU A 191 -2.54 -4.27 -18.37
C LEU A 191 -2.04 -5.66 -18.77
N ARG A 192 -2.28 -6.10 -20.02
CA ARG A 192 -1.74 -7.38 -20.53
C ARG A 192 -0.22 -7.46 -20.49
N ASN A 193 0.44 -6.30 -20.54
CA ASN A 193 1.89 -6.18 -20.45
C ASN A 193 2.38 -5.82 -19.04
N SER A 194 1.54 -5.95 -18.02
CA SER A 194 1.86 -5.71 -16.61
C SER A 194 2.02 -7.03 -15.86
N THR A 195 2.77 -7.01 -14.75
CA THR A 195 2.81 -8.12 -13.78
C THR A 195 1.55 -8.18 -12.90
N ALA A 196 0.78 -7.09 -12.84
CA ALA A 196 -0.47 -6.98 -12.10
C ALA A 196 -1.72 -7.40 -12.92
N ASP A 197 -1.54 -8.05 -14.07
CA ASP A 197 -2.63 -8.42 -14.99
C ASP A 197 -3.69 -9.30 -14.31
N CYS A 198 -4.83 -8.69 -13.93
CA CYS A 198 -5.95 -9.37 -13.32
C CYS A 198 -7.28 -8.68 -13.68
N LEU A 199 -8.38 -9.43 -13.52
CA LEU A 199 -9.73 -8.98 -13.87
C LEU A 199 -10.08 -7.62 -13.25
N PHE A 200 -9.75 -7.41 -11.98
CA PHE A 200 -10.13 -6.25 -11.20
C PHE A 200 -9.41 -4.95 -11.64
N LEU A 201 -8.37 -5.08 -12.45
CA LEU A 201 -7.64 -3.95 -13.03
C LEU A 201 -7.98 -3.70 -14.50
N THR A 202 -8.86 -4.50 -15.10
CA THR A 202 -9.37 -4.25 -16.46
C THR A 202 -10.08 -2.90 -16.53
N TRP A 203 -10.03 -2.29 -17.71
CA TRP A 203 -10.78 -1.06 -17.93
C TRP A 203 -12.29 -1.30 -17.72
N GLU A 204 -12.82 -2.45 -18.17
CA GLU A 204 -14.21 -2.85 -17.99
C GLU A 204 -14.62 -2.81 -16.51
N TRP A 205 -13.79 -3.36 -15.62
CA TRP A 205 -14.08 -3.37 -14.19
C TRP A 205 -14.05 -1.96 -13.60
N LEU A 206 -12.95 -1.23 -13.80
CA LEU A 206 -12.70 0.04 -13.12
C LEU A 206 -13.53 1.20 -13.69
N TRP A 207 -13.85 1.18 -14.98
CA TRP A 207 -14.76 2.15 -15.60
C TRP A 207 -16.20 1.94 -15.12
N THR A 208 -16.68 0.70 -15.14
CA THR A 208 -18.04 0.40 -14.62
C THR A 208 -18.12 0.69 -13.13
N TRP A 209 -17.04 0.44 -12.36
CA TRP A 209 -16.95 0.87 -10.96
C TRP A 209 -17.03 2.40 -10.83
N TRP A 210 -16.25 3.15 -11.62
CA TRP A 210 -16.24 4.61 -11.55
C TRP A 210 -17.63 5.20 -11.80
N LYS A 211 -18.33 4.73 -12.84
CA LYS A 211 -19.67 5.21 -13.19
C LYS A 211 -20.72 4.95 -12.11
N ASN A 212 -20.66 3.78 -11.46
CA ASN A 212 -21.74 3.33 -10.58
C ASN A 212 -21.42 3.53 -9.09
N LEU A 213 -20.15 3.54 -8.70
CA LEU A 213 -19.71 3.31 -7.32
C LEU A 213 -18.63 4.27 -6.83
N ALA A 214 -18.27 5.31 -7.60
CA ALA A 214 -17.28 6.30 -7.16
C ALA A 214 -17.68 7.01 -5.85
N GLU A 215 -18.98 7.19 -5.58
CA GLU A 215 -19.55 7.71 -4.32
C GLU A 215 -18.83 8.97 -3.79
N GLY A 216 -18.98 10.10 -4.49
CA GLY A 216 -18.41 11.40 -4.08
C GLY A 216 -16.89 11.53 -4.18
N ARG A 217 -16.19 10.49 -4.65
CA ARG A 217 -14.76 10.56 -5.00
C ARG A 217 -14.56 11.41 -6.26
N LYS A 218 -13.37 12.01 -6.36
CA LYS A 218 -12.93 12.77 -7.55
C LYS A 218 -11.89 11.97 -8.30
N LEU A 219 -12.01 11.88 -9.63
CA LEU A 219 -11.10 11.11 -10.46
C LEU A 219 -9.67 11.67 -10.34
N PHE A 220 -8.69 10.78 -10.23
CA PHE A 220 -7.29 11.17 -10.13
C PHE A 220 -6.41 10.07 -10.72
N LEU A 221 -6.55 9.82 -12.02
CA LEU A 221 -5.66 8.86 -12.67
C LEU A 221 -4.31 9.52 -12.91
N ILE A 222 -3.23 8.86 -12.53
CA ILE A 222 -1.89 9.28 -12.97
C ILE A 222 -1.51 8.38 -14.13
N THR A 223 -1.23 8.97 -15.29
CA THR A 223 -0.70 8.24 -16.44
C THR A 223 0.75 8.64 -16.67
N VAL A 224 1.57 7.67 -17.07
CA VAL A 224 2.95 7.91 -17.48
C VAL A 224 3.11 7.43 -18.91
N ARG A 225 3.60 8.31 -19.77
CA ARG A 225 3.91 8.00 -21.17
C ARG A 225 5.39 8.16 -21.45
N CYS A 226 5.92 7.32 -22.33
CA CYS A 226 7.25 7.47 -22.91
C CYS A 226 7.05 7.78 -24.40
N GLY A 227 7.22 9.05 -24.79
CA GLY A 227 6.77 9.52 -26.09
C GLY A 227 5.25 9.36 -26.24
N ARG A 228 4.79 8.54 -27.21
CA ARG A 228 3.36 8.24 -27.41
C ARG A 228 2.88 7.04 -26.62
N GLU A 229 3.77 6.19 -26.13
CA GLU A 229 3.41 4.91 -25.52
C GLU A 229 2.99 5.08 -24.06
N LEU A 230 1.84 4.52 -23.69
CA LEU A 230 1.40 4.43 -22.29
C LEU A 230 2.19 3.32 -21.58
N VAL A 231 2.94 3.70 -20.55
CA VAL A 231 3.84 2.78 -19.82
C VAL A 231 3.43 2.57 -18.36
N ALA A 232 2.60 3.44 -17.80
CA ALA A 232 2.02 3.22 -16.49
C ALA A 232 0.68 3.93 -16.27
N ILE A 233 -0.14 3.35 -15.40
CA ILE A 233 -1.36 3.95 -14.85
C ILE A 233 -1.36 3.70 -13.34
N ALA A 234 -1.53 4.75 -12.54
CA ALA A 234 -1.93 4.66 -11.15
C ALA A 234 -3.43 4.97 -11.07
N PRO A 235 -4.31 3.95 -10.94
CA PRO A 235 -5.75 4.13 -11.06
C PRO A 235 -6.33 4.68 -9.76
N PHE A 236 -6.10 5.96 -9.44
CA PHE A 236 -6.55 6.56 -8.20
C PHE A 236 -7.83 7.40 -8.34
N ALA A 237 -8.46 7.62 -7.20
CA ALA A 237 -9.40 8.70 -6.97
C ALA A 237 -9.09 9.37 -5.63
N VAL A 238 -9.42 10.66 -5.53
CA VAL A 238 -9.35 11.40 -4.27
C VAL A 238 -10.64 11.19 -3.50
N ARG A 239 -10.51 10.71 -2.26
CA ARG A 239 -11.59 10.66 -1.28
C ARG A 239 -11.38 11.73 -0.21
N SER A 240 -12.47 12.41 0.17
CA SER A 240 -12.50 13.30 1.33
C SER A 240 -13.24 12.63 2.48
N TRP A 241 -12.71 12.71 3.69
CA TRP A 241 -13.27 12.07 4.87
C TRP A 241 -12.77 12.75 6.16
N THR A 242 -13.34 12.39 7.31
CA THR A 242 -12.95 12.93 8.61
C THR A 242 -12.51 11.82 9.57
N VAL A 243 -11.40 12.03 10.28
CA VAL A 243 -10.96 11.14 11.36
C VAL A 243 -11.67 11.56 12.64
N VAL A 244 -12.32 10.61 13.33
CA VAL A 244 -13.13 10.84 14.55
C VAL A 244 -14.16 11.98 14.38
N GLY A 245 -14.62 12.25 13.15
CA GLY A 245 -15.55 13.34 12.85
C GLY A 245 -14.98 14.77 12.92
N LEU A 246 -13.70 14.94 13.28
CA LEU A 246 -13.12 16.26 13.58
C LEU A 246 -11.99 16.67 12.63
N ILE A 247 -11.16 15.73 12.19
CA ILE A 247 -9.94 16.06 11.44
C ILE A 247 -10.16 15.78 9.95
N PRO A 248 -10.27 16.82 9.10
CA PRO A 248 -10.47 16.63 7.67
C PRO A 248 -9.24 16.03 7.00
N CYS A 249 -9.51 15.02 6.18
CA CYS A 249 -8.54 14.21 5.49
C CYS A 249 -8.90 14.07 4.02
N ARG A 250 -7.86 14.08 3.19
CA ARG A 250 -7.94 13.73 1.78
C ARG A 250 -6.92 12.65 1.51
N SER A 251 -7.33 11.60 0.82
CA SER A 251 -6.48 10.49 0.45
C SER A 251 -6.70 10.08 -0.99
N LEU A 252 -5.62 9.66 -1.65
CA LEU A 252 -5.67 8.85 -2.85
C LEU A 252 -6.01 7.42 -2.45
N GLU A 253 -7.03 6.85 -3.08
CA GLU A 253 -7.42 5.45 -2.98
C GLU A 253 -7.48 4.85 -4.38
N PHE A 254 -7.29 3.54 -4.53
CA PHE A 254 -7.52 2.90 -5.83
C PHE A 254 -8.98 2.99 -6.24
N LEU A 255 -9.22 3.20 -7.54
CA LEU A 255 -10.46 2.82 -8.19
C LEU A 255 -10.76 1.35 -7.88
N GLY A 256 -12.03 1.00 -7.70
CA GLY A 256 -12.44 -0.35 -7.28
C GLY A 256 -12.48 -0.57 -5.76
N THR A 257 -11.96 0.37 -4.96
CA THR A 257 -12.04 0.31 -3.49
C THR A 257 -13.47 0.53 -3.01
N GLY A 258 -13.96 -0.31 -2.09
CA GLY A 258 -15.25 -0.09 -1.43
C GLY A 258 -16.04 -1.39 -1.29
N SER A 259 -17.35 -1.29 -1.49
CA SER A 259 -18.31 -2.39 -1.28
C SER A 259 -18.30 -3.46 -2.36
N VAL A 260 -17.71 -3.20 -3.53
CA VAL A 260 -17.78 -4.12 -4.69
C VAL A 260 -16.74 -5.25 -4.66
N GLY A 261 -16.03 -5.46 -3.56
CA GLY A 261 -15.12 -6.60 -3.42
C GLY A 261 -14.10 -6.76 -4.56
N SER A 262 -13.41 -5.67 -4.95
CA SER A 262 -12.31 -5.75 -5.92
C SER A 262 -11.03 -6.18 -5.23
N ASP A 263 -10.60 -7.42 -5.48
CA ASP A 263 -9.35 -7.94 -4.94
C ASP A 263 -8.17 -7.62 -5.86
N TYR A 264 -6.95 -7.66 -5.31
CA TYR A 264 -5.70 -7.50 -6.07
C TYR A 264 -5.57 -6.15 -6.81
N LEU A 265 -6.09 -5.07 -6.23
CA LEU A 265 -5.89 -3.72 -6.75
C LEU A 265 -4.39 -3.35 -6.70
N ASP A 266 -3.91 -2.66 -7.73
CA ASP A 266 -2.50 -2.32 -7.87
C ASP A 266 -2.28 -1.17 -8.88
N LEU A 267 -1.03 -0.72 -8.97
CA LEU A 267 -0.50 0.04 -10.10
C LEU A 267 -0.47 -0.86 -11.34
N ILE A 268 -0.68 -0.26 -12.52
CA ILE A 268 -0.53 -0.95 -13.80
C ILE A 268 0.74 -0.40 -14.44
N ILE A 269 1.82 -1.17 -14.42
CA ILE A 269 3.12 -0.73 -14.96
C ILE A 269 3.59 -1.74 -15.99
N ARG A 270 4.08 -1.25 -17.12
CA ARG A 270 4.65 -2.09 -18.17
C ARG A 270 5.85 -2.89 -17.62
N ARG A 271 5.89 -4.18 -17.94
CA ARG A 271 6.96 -5.10 -17.53
C ARG A 271 8.34 -4.55 -17.86
N GLY A 272 9.25 -4.64 -16.89
CA GLY A 272 10.62 -4.16 -16.99
C GLY A 272 10.80 -2.67 -16.71
N LYS A 273 9.72 -1.91 -16.47
CA LYS A 273 9.75 -0.47 -16.13
C LYS A 273 9.40 -0.19 -14.67
N GLU A 274 9.10 -1.21 -13.86
CA GLU A 274 8.53 -1.08 -12.53
C GLU A 274 9.38 -0.22 -11.57
N PRO A 275 10.71 -0.45 -11.42
CA PRO A 275 11.51 0.33 -10.48
C PRO A 275 11.56 1.82 -10.84
N ASP A 276 11.77 2.13 -12.12
CA ASP A 276 11.90 3.52 -12.59
C ASP A 276 10.56 4.27 -12.49
N ILE A 277 9.46 3.59 -12.80
CA ILE A 277 8.11 4.16 -12.67
C ILE A 277 7.71 4.33 -11.21
N CYS A 278 8.02 3.37 -10.32
CA CYS A 278 7.76 3.54 -8.88
C CYS A 278 8.49 4.76 -8.32
N ARG A 279 9.75 4.98 -8.73
CA ARG A 279 10.52 6.19 -8.35
C ARG A 279 9.87 7.46 -8.88
N LEU A 280 9.52 7.49 -10.17
CA LEU A 280 8.87 8.63 -10.81
C LEU A 280 7.52 8.97 -10.15
N LEU A 281 6.70 7.97 -9.86
CA LEU A 281 5.43 8.15 -9.15
C LEU A 281 5.66 8.63 -7.72
N ALA A 282 6.70 8.16 -7.03
CA ALA A 282 7.04 8.63 -5.69
C ALA A 282 7.46 10.12 -5.70
N ASP A 283 8.26 10.54 -6.68
CA ASP A 283 8.65 11.94 -6.88
C ASP A 283 7.43 12.83 -7.16
N PHE A 284 6.52 12.34 -7.99
CA PHE A 284 5.28 13.03 -8.30
C PHE A 284 4.39 13.17 -7.05
N LEU A 285 4.13 12.06 -6.34
CA LEU A 285 3.28 12.05 -5.16
C LEU A 285 3.86 12.86 -3.99
N ALA A 286 5.18 12.95 -3.88
CA ALA A 286 5.86 13.82 -2.92
C ALA A 286 5.43 15.30 -3.03
N GLN A 287 5.01 15.74 -4.22
CA GLN A 287 4.57 17.11 -4.49
C GLN A 287 3.09 17.32 -4.14
N GLU A 288 2.25 16.30 -4.29
CA GLU A 288 0.78 16.38 -4.13
C GLU A 288 0.30 16.51 -2.67
N ARG A 289 1.15 16.21 -1.67
CA ARG A 289 0.86 16.33 -0.22
C ARG A 289 -0.42 15.60 0.26
N LEU A 290 -0.98 14.70 -0.54
CA LEU A 290 -2.12 13.85 -0.20
C LEU A 290 -1.65 12.61 0.56
N MET A 291 -2.50 12.08 1.44
CA MET A 291 -2.26 10.73 1.97
C MET A 291 -2.52 9.71 0.86
N VAL A 292 -1.87 8.56 0.91
CA VAL A 292 -2.16 7.45 0.00
C VAL A 292 -2.67 6.28 0.85
N MET A 293 -3.87 5.79 0.55
CA MET A 293 -4.53 4.71 1.29
C MET A 293 -4.92 3.61 0.31
N LEU A 294 -4.04 2.62 0.16
CA LEU A 294 -4.18 1.56 -0.81
C LEU A 294 -4.59 0.27 -0.10
N THR A 295 -5.57 -0.44 -0.63
CA THR A 295 -6.17 -1.61 0.02
C THR A 295 -6.43 -2.71 -1.00
N HIS A 296 -6.74 -3.91 -0.53
CA HIS A 296 -6.93 -5.12 -1.34
C HIS A 296 -5.69 -5.46 -2.19
N LEU A 297 -4.51 -5.15 -1.69
CA LEU A 297 -3.23 -5.43 -2.32
C LEU A 297 -2.88 -6.92 -2.18
N ASN A 298 -2.31 -7.55 -3.20
CA ASN A 298 -1.63 -8.82 -3.01
C ASN A 298 -0.32 -8.59 -2.24
N ARG A 299 -0.24 -9.02 -0.99
CA ARG A 299 0.91 -8.73 -0.11
C ARG A 299 2.25 -9.28 -0.58
N ARG A 300 2.24 -10.30 -1.45
CA ARG A 300 3.48 -10.96 -1.89
C ARG A 300 4.08 -10.39 -3.17
N SER A 301 3.25 -9.83 -4.04
CA SER A 301 3.65 -9.50 -5.41
C SER A 301 3.24 -8.11 -5.87
N SER A 302 2.67 -7.28 -4.99
CA SER A 302 2.15 -5.98 -5.40
C SER A 302 3.23 -4.98 -5.79
N LEU A 303 3.00 -4.24 -6.87
CA LEU A 303 3.89 -3.17 -7.34
C LEU A 303 3.89 -1.97 -6.39
N VAL A 304 2.84 -1.82 -5.57
CA VAL A 304 2.79 -0.83 -4.47
C VAL A 304 3.96 -0.99 -3.49
N ALA A 305 4.55 -2.19 -3.34
CA ALA A 305 5.72 -2.37 -2.47
C ALA A 305 6.91 -1.51 -2.94
N GLY A 306 7.15 -1.44 -4.25
CA GLY A 306 8.20 -0.59 -4.84
C GLY A 306 7.92 0.90 -4.61
N LEU A 307 6.68 1.33 -4.85
CA LEU A 307 6.25 2.71 -4.58
C LEU A 307 6.38 3.08 -3.09
N THR A 308 6.04 2.15 -2.21
CA THR A 308 6.12 2.31 -0.76
C THR A 308 7.55 2.53 -0.31
N ALA A 309 8.48 1.69 -0.77
CA ALA A 309 9.90 1.82 -0.47
C ALA A 309 10.46 3.18 -0.93
N GLU A 310 10.10 3.61 -2.14
CA GLU A 310 10.53 4.91 -2.69
C GLU A 310 9.96 6.10 -1.89
N LEU A 311 8.70 6.04 -1.46
CA LEU A 311 8.09 7.09 -0.62
C LEU A 311 8.66 7.11 0.80
N GLN A 312 8.93 5.94 1.40
CA GLN A 312 9.60 5.84 2.70
C GLN A 312 11.02 6.41 2.65
N ALA A 313 11.76 6.19 1.56
CA ALA A 313 13.07 6.81 1.35
C ALA A 313 12.99 8.35 1.31
N ARG A 314 11.83 8.88 0.89
CA ARG A 314 11.50 10.33 0.92
C ARG A 314 10.90 10.79 2.26
N GLY A 315 10.97 9.95 3.30
CA GLY A 315 10.55 10.26 4.66
C GLY A 315 9.05 10.10 4.94
N TRP A 316 8.28 9.53 4.01
CA TRP A 316 6.86 9.29 4.25
C TRP A 316 6.66 8.28 5.40
N GLY A 317 5.70 8.58 6.27
CA GLY A 317 5.24 7.62 7.26
C GLY A 317 4.51 6.48 6.55
N CYS A 318 4.69 5.25 7.02
CA CYS A 318 4.07 4.06 6.43
C CYS A 318 3.40 3.21 7.51
N SER A 319 2.21 2.70 7.22
CA SER A 319 1.51 1.68 8.00
C SER A 319 0.99 0.60 7.07
N GLU A 320 1.32 -0.65 7.37
CA GLU A 320 0.84 -1.81 6.62
C GLU A 320 0.01 -2.73 7.52
N ALA A 321 -1.02 -3.35 6.96
CA ALA A 321 -1.81 -4.35 7.67
C ALA A 321 -2.37 -5.41 6.73
N LYS A 322 -2.44 -6.66 7.22
CA LYS A 322 -3.27 -7.70 6.61
C LYS A 322 -4.74 -7.36 6.80
N ILE A 323 -5.54 -7.50 5.75
CA ILE A 323 -6.98 -7.23 5.80
C ILE A 323 -7.83 -8.49 5.61
N ASN A 324 -7.41 -9.43 4.75
CA ASN A 324 -8.20 -10.63 4.45
C ASN A 324 -7.34 -11.74 3.83
N LEU A 325 -7.96 -12.88 3.52
CA LEU A 325 -7.40 -14.02 2.81
C LEU A 325 -8.28 -14.37 1.61
N CYS A 326 -7.65 -14.73 0.48
CA CYS A 326 -8.31 -15.26 -0.71
C CYS A 326 -7.91 -16.72 -0.90
N PRO A 327 -8.78 -17.69 -0.57
CA PRO A 327 -8.49 -19.11 -0.77
C PRO A 327 -8.35 -19.44 -2.26
N LEU A 328 -7.40 -20.31 -2.59
CA LEU A 328 -7.05 -20.65 -3.95
C LEU A 328 -7.03 -22.16 -4.18
N ILE A 329 -7.46 -22.55 -5.37
CA ILE A 329 -7.34 -23.91 -5.87
C ILE A 329 -6.41 -23.88 -7.09
N ASN A 330 -5.30 -24.61 -7.00
CA ASN A 330 -4.45 -24.88 -8.15
C ASN A 330 -5.09 -26.00 -8.98
N LEU A 331 -5.46 -25.67 -10.22
CA LEU A 331 -6.07 -26.58 -11.18
C LEU A 331 -5.09 -27.00 -12.29
N SER A 332 -3.88 -26.44 -12.32
CA SER A 332 -2.93 -26.68 -13.39
C SER A 332 -2.55 -28.15 -13.49
N GLY A 333 -2.74 -28.73 -14.68
CA GLY A 333 -2.47 -30.15 -14.95
C GLY A 333 -3.48 -31.14 -14.35
N HIS A 334 -4.52 -30.68 -13.65
CA HIS A 334 -5.55 -31.56 -13.09
C HIS A 334 -6.66 -31.87 -14.10
N SER A 335 -7.09 -33.14 -14.16
CA SER A 335 -8.47 -33.50 -14.54
C SER A 335 -9.40 -33.35 -13.33
N TRP A 336 -10.72 -33.34 -13.57
CA TRP A 336 -11.71 -33.33 -12.49
C TRP A 336 -11.52 -34.49 -11.50
N GLU A 337 -11.27 -35.70 -12.01
CA GLU A 337 -11.07 -36.90 -11.20
C GLU A 337 -9.81 -36.77 -10.34
N SER A 338 -8.71 -36.29 -10.93
CA SER A 338 -7.44 -36.10 -10.21
C SER A 338 -7.56 -35.01 -9.14
N TYR A 339 -8.26 -33.91 -9.42
CA TYR A 339 -8.51 -32.85 -8.47
C TYR A 339 -9.41 -33.34 -7.33
N LEU A 340 -10.51 -34.02 -7.64
CA LEU A 340 -11.42 -34.56 -6.63
C LEU A 340 -10.72 -35.59 -5.74
N ALA A 341 -9.83 -36.41 -6.30
CA ALA A 341 -8.99 -37.34 -5.54
C ALA A 341 -8.01 -36.63 -4.59
N SER A 342 -7.55 -35.42 -4.96
CA SER A 342 -6.69 -34.60 -4.11
C SER A 342 -7.40 -34.12 -2.83
N LEU A 343 -8.73 -33.95 -2.84
CA LEU A 343 -9.51 -33.46 -1.70
C LEU A 343 -9.57 -34.47 -0.54
N GLY A 344 -9.88 -33.98 0.66
CA GLY A 344 -10.03 -34.83 1.84
C GLY A 344 -11.11 -35.92 1.65
N PRO A 345 -10.91 -37.15 2.17
CA PRO A 345 -11.78 -38.29 1.89
C PRO A 345 -13.23 -38.07 2.32
N GLU A 346 -13.44 -37.41 3.47
CA GLU A 346 -14.77 -37.08 3.97
C GLU A 346 -15.49 -36.08 3.04
N HIS A 347 -14.80 -35.01 2.63
CA HIS A 347 -15.39 -34.00 1.77
C HIS A 347 -15.74 -34.56 0.38
N ARG A 348 -14.83 -35.33 -0.22
CA ARG A 348 -15.05 -36.02 -1.50
C ARG A 348 -16.29 -36.92 -1.44
N TYR A 349 -16.37 -37.78 -0.43
CA TYR A 349 -17.52 -38.68 -0.23
C TYR A 349 -18.83 -37.90 -0.07
N ASN A 350 -18.82 -36.86 0.77
CA ASN A 350 -20.01 -36.04 1.03
C ASN A 350 -20.49 -35.30 -0.22
N PHE A 351 -19.59 -34.74 -1.03
CA PHE A 351 -19.92 -34.10 -2.30
C PHE A 351 -20.58 -35.09 -3.28
N GLN A 352 -19.93 -36.23 -3.52
CA GLN A 352 -20.45 -37.26 -4.44
C GLN A 352 -21.80 -37.81 -3.99
N ARG A 353 -21.95 -38.09 -2.68
CA ARG A 353 -23.21 -38.57 -2.09
C ARG A 353 -24.33 -37.56 -2.29
N ARG A 354 -24.09 -36.27 -2.05
CA ARG A 354 -25.09 -35.21 -2.20
C ARG A 354 -25.54 -35.04 -3.65
N LEU A 355 -24.59 -34.99 -4.58
CA LEU A 355 -24.89 -34.92 -6.02
C LEU A 355 -25.73 -36.13 -6.47
N LYS A 356 -25.32 -37.35 -6.10
CA LYS A 356 -26.06 -38.57 -6.44
C LYS A 356 -27.46 -38.62 -5.82
N ASN A 357 -27.61 -38.18 -4.57
CA ASN A 357 -28.92 -38.17 -3.90
C ASN A 357 -29.86 -37.14 -4.53
N LEU A 358 -29.35 -35.96 -4.89
CA LEU A 358 -30.14 -34.94 -5.56
C LEU A 358 -30.64 -35.46 -6.92
N ALA A 359 -29.76 -36.06 -7.73
CA ALA A 359 -30.11 -36.63 -9.03
C ALA A 359 -31.03 -37.87 -8.99
N LYS A 360 -31.16 -38.52 -7.82
CA LYS A 360 -32.10 -39.63 -7.62
C LYS A 360 -33.52 -39.16 -7.31
N GLN A 361 -33.66 -37.97 -6.75
CA GLN A 361 -34.92 -37.47 -6.20
C GLN A 361 -35.60 -36.43 -7.10
N ALA A 362 -34.85 -35.83 -8.01
CA ALA A 362 -35.28 -34.75 -8.87
C ALA A 362 -34.49 -34.73 -10.19
N THR A 363 -35.03 -34.06 -11.20
CA THR A 363 -34.26 -33.69 -12.39
C THR A 363 -33.30 -32.57 -12.03
N VAL A 364 -32.00 -32.77 -12.28
CA VAL A 364 -30.95 -31.81 -11.93
C VAL A 364 -30.23 -31.34 -13.17
N GLU A 365 -30.24 -30.03 -13.41
CA GLU A 365 -29.58 -29.40 -14.55
C GLU A 365 -28.64 -28.30 -14.05
N PHE A 366 -27.44 -28.22 -14.63
CA PHE A 366 -26.46 -27.20 -14.29
C PHE A 366 -26.08 -26.42 -15.55
N GLU A 367 -26.66 -25.23 -15.66
CA GLU A 367 -26.60 -24.43 -16.89
C GLU A 367 -25.60 -23.29 -16.73
N SER A 368 -24.90 -22.97 -17.83
CA SER A 368 -24.08 -21.77 -17.96
C SER A 368 -24.76 -20.79 -18.89
N VAL A 369 -24.85 -19.52 -18.50
CA VAL A 369 -25.31 -18.43 -19.36
C VAL A 369 -24.42 -18.30 -20.60
N ARG A 370 -25.04 -18.17 -21.78
CA ARG A 370 -24.38 -17.97 -23.08
C ARG A 370 -24.98 -16.83 -23.92
N SER A 371 -26.13 -16.27 -23.54
CA SER A 371 -26.80 -15.16 -24.24
C SER A 371 -27.23 -14.04 -23.31
N GLU A 372 -27.52 -12.87 -23.86
CA GLU A 372 -28.00 -11.69 -23.10
C GLU A 372 -29.34 -11.96 -22.41
N GLU A 373 -30.24 -12.69 -23.07
CA GLU A 373 -31.53 -13.09 -22.49
C GLU A 373 -31.31 -14.00 -21.26
N GLN A 374 -30.47 -15.03 -21.40
CA GLN A 374 -30.11 -15.91 -20.28
C GLN A 374 -29.42 -15.14 -19.14
N ARG A 375 -28.56 -14.16 -19.47
CA ARG A 375 -27.86 -13.34 -18.48
C ARG A 375 -28.84 -12.59 -17.58
N ARG A 376 -29.82 -11.91 -18.17
CA ARG A 376 -30.82 -11.12 -17.41
C ARG A 376 -31.59 -12.00 -16.43
N VAL A 377 -32.07 -13.15 -16.91
CA VAL A 377 -32.82 -14.11 -16.09
C VAL A 377 -31.94 -14.68 -14.97
N ALA A 378 -30.74 -15.14 -15.31
CA ALA A 378 -29.83 -15.75 -14.33
C ALA A 378 -29.33 -14.74 -13.29
N LEU A 379 -29.09 -13.48 -13.67
CA LEU A 379 -28.66 -12.45 -12.72
C LEU A 379 -29.80 -12.09 -11.74
N ALA A 380 -31.04 -12.00 -12.22
CA ALA A 380 -32.21 -11.82 -11.35
C ALA A 380 -32.38 -13.00 -10.37
N ASN A 381 -32.17 -14.23 -10.86
CA ASN A 381 -32.16 -15.44 -10.02
C ASN A 381 -31.05 -15.37 -8.96
N LEU A 382 -29.83 -15.00 -9.34
CA LEU A 382 -28.72 -14.83 -8.41
C LEU A 382 -29.07 -13.85 -7.30
N ILE A 383 -29.56 -12.65 -7.65
CA ILE A 383 -29.93 -11.61 -6.68
C ILE A 383 -30.97 -12.14 -5.70
N THR A 384 -32.02 -12.79 -6.22
CA THR A 384 -33.10 -13.38 -5.41
C THR A 384 -32.56 -14.43 -4.45
N LEU A 385 -31.83 -15.42 -4.96
CA LEU A 385 -31.26 -16.53 -4.17
C LEU A 385 -30.21 -16.03 -3.16
N HIS A 386 -29.47 -14.98 -3.51
CA HIS A 386 -28.50 -14.36 -2.62
C HIS A 386 -29.19 -13.67 -1.45
N HIS A 387 -30.24 -12.88 -1.71
CA HIS A 387 -31.02 -12.26 -0.63
C HIS A 387 -31.68 -13.30 0.27
N GLN A 388 -32.23 -14.40 -0.28
CA GLN A 388 -32.79 -15.49 0.52
C GLN A 388 -31.75 -16.11 1.46
N ARG A 389 -30.54 -16.39 0.96
CA ARG A 389 -29.43 -16.92 1.76
C ARG A 389 -29.03 -15.99 2.92
N TRP A 390 -29.09 -14.68 2.72
CA TRP A 390 -28.58 -13.68 3.67
C TRP A 390 -29.65 -13.06 4.58
N ARG A 391 -30.94 -13.28 4.30
CA ARG A 391 -32.07 -12.70 5.06
C ARG A 391 -31.94 -12.94 6.56
N ASP A 392 -31.65 -14.18 6.96
CA ASP A 392 -31.56 -14.56 8.37
C ASP A 392 -30.13 -14.43 8.94
N ARG A 393 -29.19 -13.86 8.17
CA ARG A 393 -27.76 -13.75 8.50
C ARG A 393 -27.26 -12.30 8.57
N GLY A 394 -28.18 -11.34 8.74
CA GLY A 394 -27.85 -9.92 8.84
C GLY A 394 -27.63 -9.20 7.51
N GLY A 395 -27.97 -9.83 6.37
CA GLY A 395 -27.85 -9.23 5.03
C GLY A 395 -26.46 -9.33 4.40
N SER A 396 -26.37 -8.97 3.12
CA SER A 396 -25.12 -9.00 2.33
C SER A 396 -24.68 -7.61 1.90
N ASP A 397 -23.38 -7.36 1.92
CA ASP A 397 -22.78 -6.12 1.45
C ASP A 397 -22.61 -6.08 -0.09
N GLY A 398 -22.81 -7.20 -0.80
CA GLY A 398 -22.48 -7.32 -2.22
C GLY A 398 -23.59 -6.97 -3.23
N LEU A 399 -24.87 -7.12 -2.85
CA LEU A 399 -26.04 -7.00 -3.76
C LEU A 399 -27.22 -6.23 -3.14
N HIS A 400 -26.97 -5.25 -2.26
CA HIS A 400 -28.03 -4.59 -1.48
C HIS A 400 -28.40 -3.17 -1.93
N LYS A 401 -27.52 -2.47 -2.67
CA LYS A 401 -27.76 -1.10 -3.15
C LYS A 401 -28.09 -1.07 -4.64
N GLN A 402 -28.91 -0.11 -5.06
CA GLN A 402 -29.23 0.09 -6.47
C GLN A 402 -27.98 0.36 -7.32
N SER A 403 -27.01 1.11 -6.81
CA SER A 403 -25.72 1.36 -7.48
C SER A 403 -24.89 0.07 -7.68
N LEU A 404 -24.91 -0.85 -6.71
CA LEU A 404 -24.28 -2.16 -6.84
C LEU A 404 -24.99 -3.03 -7.87
N LEU A 405 -26.32 -3.02 -7.89
CA LEU A 405 -27.10 -3.75 -8.89
C LEU A 405 -26.83 -3.22 -10.30
N ALA A 406 -26.76 -1.89 -10.48
CA ALA A 406 -26.40 -1.26 -11.75
C ALA A 406 -24.98 -1.64 -12.20
N PHE A 407 -24.02 -1.67 -11.27
CA PHE A 407 -22.66 -2.16 -11.53
C PHE A 407 -22.68 -3.61 -12.06
N HIS A 408 -23.38 -4.53 -11.38
CA HIS A 408 -23.43 -5.94 -11.79
C HIS A 408 -24.18 -6.16 -13.09
N GLU A 409 -25.24 -5.40 -13.33
CA GLU A 409 -25.97 -5.43 -14.59
C GLU A 409 -25.06 -5.05 -15.77
N GLU A 410 -24.34 -3.94 -15.64
CA GLU A 410 -23.44 -3.49 -16.70
C GLU A 410 -22.21 -4.41 -16.86
N LEU A 411 -21.55 -4.76 -15.75
CA LEU A 411 -20.34 -5.58 -15.78
C LEU A 411 -20.63 -6.99 -16.31
N SER A 412 -21.74 -7.62 -15.91
CA SER A 412 -22.08 -8.96 -16.41
C SER A 412 -22.34 -8.95 -17.91
N ARG A 413 -22.92 -7.88 -18.47
CA ARG A 413 -23.08 -7.71 -19.92
C ARG A 413 -21.73 -7.58 -20.62
N LEU A 414 -20.85 -6.70 -20.13
CA LEU A 414 -19.49 -6.55 -20.67
C LEU A 414 -18.69 -7.86 -20.58
N ALA A 415 -18.80 -8.56 -19.46
CA ALA A 415 -18.15 -9.85 -19.27
C ALA A 415 -18.71 -10.93 -20.22
N LEU A 416 -20.00 -10.90 -20.53
CA LEU A 416 -20.59 -11.81 -21.52
C LEU A 416 -20.03 -11.51 -22.92
N GLU A 417 -20.02 -10.24 -23.34
CA GLU A 417 -19.46 -9.80 -24.63
C GLU A 417 -17.97 -10.17 -24.79
N ARG A 418 -17.22 -10.16 -23.69
CA ARG A 418 -15.81 -10.55 -23.64
C ARG A 418 -15.58 -12.06 -23.51
N GLY A 419 -16.63 -12.86 -23.31
CA GLY A 419 -16.53 -14.29 -23.04
C GLY A 419 -16.02 -14.64 -21.64
N TRP A 420 -15.93 -13.66 -20.74
CA TRP A 420 -15.46 -13.81 -19.36
C TRP A 420 -16.56 -14.31 -18.42
N LEU A 421 -17.82 -14.03 -18.69
CA LEU A 421 -18.92 -14.33 -17.76
C LEU A 421 -19.04 -15.84 -17.51
N ARG A 422 -19.06 -16.23 -16.23
CA ARG A 422 -19.40 -17.57 -15.77
C ARG A 422 -20.50 -17.46 -14.72
N LEU A 423 -21.72 -17.30 -15.23
CA LEU A 423 -22.93 -17.26 -14.43
C LEU A 423 -23.66 -18.58 -14.61
N PHE A 424 -23.73 -19.36 -13.53
CA PHE A 424 -24.34 -20.68 -13.53
C PHE A 424 -25.64 -20.70 -12.73
N VAL A 425 -26.56 -21.57 -13.15
CA VAL A 425 -27.81 -21.87 -12.44
C VAL A 425 -27.93 -23.38 -12.28
N LEU A 426 -28.11 -23.82 -11.05
CA LEU A 426 -28.47 -25.20 -10.71
C LEU A 426 -29.99 -25.27 -10.58
N LEU A 427 -30.63 -25.97 -11.52
CA LEU A 427 -32.06 -26.23 -11.53
C LEU A 427 -32.35 -27.57 -10.86
N VAL A 428 -33.41 -27.61 -10.04
CA VAL A 428 -33.97 -28.82 -9.44
C VAL A 428 -35.45 -28.83 -9.81
N ASP A 429 -35.87 -29.82 -10.59
CA ASP A 429 -37.22 -29.91 -11.19
C ASP A 429 -37.62 -28.62 -11.93
N GLY A 430 -36.68 -28.06 -12.71
CA GLY A 430 -36.85 -26.81 -13.46
C GLY A 430 -36.85 -25.53 -12.61
N GLN A 431 -36.66 -25.61 -11.29
CA GLN A 431 -36.62 -24.45 -10.40
C GLN A 431 -35.19 -24.08 -9.99
N PRO A 432 -34.80 -22.78 -10.00
CA PRO A 432 -33.49 -22.34 -9.53
C PRO A 432 -33.26 -22.66 -8.05
N ALA A 433 -32.35 -23.61 -7.77
CA ALA A 433 -32.00 -24.02 -6.41
C ALA A 433 -30.70 -23.36 -5.92
N ALA A 434 -29.74 -23.11 -6.82
CA ALA A 434 -28.52 -22.36 -6.53
C ALA A 434 -28.05 -21.59 -7.77
N SER A 435 -27.32 -20.50 -7.55
CA SER A 435 -26.66 -19.75 -8.60
C SER A 435 -25.25 -19.33 -8.16
N LEU A 436 -24.33 -19.34 -9.12
CA LEU A 436 -22.93 -18.98 -8.93
C LEU A 436 -22.52 -17.99 -10.00
N TYR A 437 -22.06 -16.83 -9.57
CA TYR A 437 -21.58 -15.75 -10.41
C TYR A 437 -20.07 -15.64 -10.28
N GLY A 438 -19.38 -15.84 -11.40
CA GLY A 438 -17.94 -15.71 -11.48
C GLY A 438 -17.51 -15.26 -12.86
N PHE A 439 -16.20 -15.18 -13.02
CA PHE A 439 -15.56 -14.70 -14.23
C PHE A 439 -14.36 -15.57 -14.57
N ARG A 440 -14.19 -15.87 -15.84
CA ARG A 440 -12.96 -16.43 -16.37
C ARG A 440 -12.19 -15.34 -17.10
N TYR A 441 -11.02 -15.00 -16.58
CA TYR A 441 -10.10 -14.06 -17.21
C TYR A 441 -8.74 -14.74 -17.32
N HIS A 442 -8.23 -14.82 -18.55
CA HIS A 442 -7.11 -15.69 -18.92
C HIS A 442 -7.34 -17.14 -18.44
N ARG A 443 -6.40 -17.68 -17.64
CA ARG A 443 -6.41 -19.04 -17.10
C ARG A 443 -6.91 -19.09 -15.65
N THR A 444 -7.47 -18.00 -15.13
CA THR A 444 -8.02 -17.94 -13.76
C THR A 444 -9.53 -17.82 -13.78
N PHE A 445 -10.20 -18.63 -12.96
CA PHE A 445 -11.61 -18.48 -12.62
C PHE A 445 -11.73 -17.72 -11.29
N TYR A 446 -12.50 -16.64 -11.26
CA TYR A 446 -12.81 -15.85 -10.06
C TYR A 446 -14.24 -16.16 -9.59
N PHE A 447 -14.38 -16.79 -8.43
CA PHE A 447 -15.67 -17.02 -7.78
C PHE A 447 -16.09 -15.75 -7.04
N TYR A 448 -17.06 -15.03 -7.61
CA TYR A 448 -17.37 -13.68 -7.16
C TYR A 448 -18.56 -13.62 -6.21
N GLN A 449 -19.71 -14.17 -6.60
CA GLN A 449 -20.90 -14.23 -5.75
C GLN A 449 -21.65 -15.54 -5.91
N SER A 450 -22.45 -15.89 -4.91
CA SER A 450 -23.35 -17.05 -4.99
C SER A 450 -24.60 -16.88 -4.13
N GLY A 451 -25.66 -17.54 -4.55
CA GLY A 451 -26.94 -17.60 -3.84
C GLY A 451 -27.48 -19.03 -3.87
N PHE A 452 -28.28 -19.39 -2.87
CA PHE A 452 -29.02 -20.65 -2.92
C PHE A 452 -30.32 -20.52 -2.13
N ASP A 453 -31.28 -21.33 -2.51
CA ASP A 453 -32.57 -21.40 -1.84
C ASP A 453 -32.45 -22.29 -0.58
N PRO A 454 -32.71 -21.73 0.62
CA PRO A 454 -32.60 -22.45 1.88
C PRO A 454 -33.44 -23.74 1.97
N ARG A 455 -34.51 -23.88 1.17
CA ARG A 455 -35.34 -25.10 1.11
C ARG A 455 -34.53 -26.34 0.71
N TYR A 456 -33.48 -26.16 -0.10
CA TYR A 456 -32.60 -27.24 -0.54
C TYR A 456 -31.33 -27.40 0.32
N SER A 457 -31.26 -26.75 1.49
CA SER A 457 -30.09 -26.80 2.39
C SER A 457 -29.67 -28.22 2.79
N LYS A 458 -30.63 -29.15 2.95
CA LYS A 458 -30.38 -30.58 3.23
C LYS A 458 -29.52 -31.27 2.17
N HIS A 459 -29.58 -30.81 0.92
CA HIS A 459 -28.78 -31.32 -0.19
C HIS A 459 -27.49 -30.53 -0.42
N SER A 460 -27.31 -29.42 0.32
CA SER A 460 -26.19 -28.50 0.19
C SER A 460 -25.96 -28.04 -1.25
N VAL A 461 -27.03 -27.64 -1.93
CA VAL A 461 -27.02 -27.23 -3.35
C VAL A 461 -25.97 -26.17 -3.68
N GLY A 462 -25.64 -25.26 -2.76
CA GLY A 462 -24.54 -24.30 -2.95
C GLY A 462 -23.16 -24.95 -3.07
N LEU A 463 -22.87 -25.97 -2.26
CA LEU A 463 -21.62 -26.75 -2.36
C LEU A 463 -21.59 -27.62 -3.62
N VAL A 464 -22.75 -28.16 -4.01
CA VAL A 464 -22.88 -28.92 -5.26
C VAL A 464 -22.59 -28.02 -6.46
N ALA A 465 -23.25 -26.86 -6.54
CA ALA A 465 -23.06 -25.88 -7.61
C ALA A 465 -21.60 -25.41 -7.70
N MET A 466 -20.93 -25.16 -6.57
CA MET A 466 -19.52 -24.79 -6.57
C MET A 466 -18.61 -25.92 -7.08
N GLY A 467 -18.85 -27.17 -6.67
CA GLY A 467 -18.10 -28.31 -7.19
C GLY A 467 -18.28 -28.49 -8.71
N LEU A 468 -19.50 -28.32 -9.22
CA LEU A 468 -19.78 -28.35 -10.65
C LEU A 468 -19.13 -27.17 -11.40
N ALA A 469 -19.07 -25.98 -10.79
CA ALA A 469 -18.36 -24.84 -11.37
C ALA A 469 -16.84 -25.05 -11.41
N ILE A 470 -16.25 -25.67 -10.37
CA ILE A 470 -14.82 -26.05 -10.39
C ILE A 470 -14.56 -27.07 -11.49
N LYS A 471 -15.42 -28.09 -11.62
CA LYS A 471 -15.35 -29.05 -12.73
C LYS A 471 -15.37 -28.34 -14.09
N SER A 472 -16.33 -27.44 -14.29
CA SER A 472 -16.43 -26.65 -15.52
C SER A 472 -15.17 -25.80 -15.77
N ALA A 473 -14.58 -25.19 -14.73
CA ALA A 473 -13.35 -24.42 -14.87
C ALA A 473 -12.15 -25.29 -15.32
N ILE A 474 -12.04 -26.52 -14.79
CA ILE A 474 -11.00 -27.48 -15.21
C ILE A 474 -11.20 -27.89 -16.67
N GLU A 475 -12.43 -28.27 -17.05
CA GLU A 475 -12.76 -28.69 -18.42
C GLU A 475 -12.53 -27.56 -19.44
N GLU A 476 -12.69 -26.33 -18.99
CA GLU A 476 -12.39 -25.13 -19.76
C GLU A 476 -10.89 -24.78 -19.83
N GLY A 477 -10.05 -25.48 -19.07
CA GLY A 477 -8.60 -25.31 -19.05
C GLY A 477 -8.10 -24.16 -18.19
N ALA A 478 -8.79 -23.84 -17.09
CA ALA A 478 -8.27 -22.93 -16.07
C ALA A 478 -7.10 -23.60 -15.31
N ASP A 479 -6.05 -22.83 -15.01
CA ASP A 479 -4.96 -23.23 -14.12
C ASP A 479 -5.28 -22.93 -12.65
N GLU A 480 -6.24 -22.05 -12.41
CA GLU A 480 -6.50 -21.52 -11.08
C GLU A 480 -7.98 -21.23 -10.88
N TYR A 481 -8.48 -21.55 -9.69
CA TYR A 481 -9.81 -21.14 -9.22
C TYR A 481 -9.63 -20.33 -7.93
N ASP A 482 -9.78 -19.02 -8.06
CA ASP A 482 -9.66 -18.05 -6.98
C ASP A 482 -11.03 -17.85 -6.33
N LEU A 483 -11.14 -18.19 -5.03
CA LEU A 483 -12.38 -18.07 -4.26
C LEU A 483 -12.61 -16.65 -3.74
N LEU A 484 -11.69 -15.72 -4.03
CA LEU A 484 -11.68 -14.34 -3.57
C LEU A 484 -11.73 -14.19 -2.05
N HIS A 485 -11.68 -12.96 -1.58
CA HIS A 485 -11.60 -12.69 -0.16
C HIS A 485 -12.80 -13.26 0.62
N GLY A 486 -12.55 -13.75 1.83
CA GLY A 486 -13.59 -14.23 2.71
C GLY A 486 -13.11 -15.35 3.63
N HIS A 487 -13.70 -15.40 4.82
CA HIS A 487 -13.36 -16.37 5.86
C HIS A 487 -14.39 -17.50 5.96
N GLU A 488 -15.29 -17.64 4.99
CA GLU A 488 -16.31 -18.68 5.02
C GLU A 488 -15.65 -20.07 4.98
N SER A 489 -15.93 -20.88 6.01
CA SER A 489 -15.32 -22.20 6.20
C SER A 489 -15.49 -23.13 4.99
N TYR A 490 -16.57 -22.96 4.22
CA TYR A 490 -16.83 -23.77 3.04
C TYR A 490 -15.79 -23.58 1.93
N LYS A 491 -15.14 -22.42 1.81
CA LYS A 491 -14.10 -22.16 0.80
C LYS A 491 -12.88 -23.07 1.03
N PHE A 492 -12.53 -23.29 2.30
CA PHE A 492 -11.41 -24.13 2.74
C PHE A 492 -11.68 -25.63 2.65
N LEU A 493 -12.90 -26.05 2.28
CA LEU A 493 -13.17 -27.44 1.91
C LEU A 493 -12.58 -27.79 0.53
N TRP A 494 -12.36 -26.77 -0.32
CA TRP A 494 -11.90 -26.91 -1.70
C TRP A 494 -10.47 -26.40 -1.88
N ALA A 495 -10.14 -25.29 -1.22
CA ALA A 495 -8.82 -24.68 -1.30
C ALA A 495 -7.89 -25.14 -0.18
N ARG A 496 -6.62 -25.37 -0.54
CA ARG A 496 -5.52 -25.66 0.40
C ARG A 496 -4.55 -24.51 0.55
N GLU A 497 -4.57 -23.60 -0.41
CA GLU A 497 -3.69 -22.44 -0.46
C GLU A 497 -4.53 -21.16 -0.28
N ALA A 498 -3.88 -20.07 0.10
CA ALA A 498 -4.52 -18.77 0.18
C ALA A 498 -3.53 -17.65 -0.11
N ARG A 499 -4.01 -16.60 -0.78
CA ARG A 499 -3.30 -15.32 -0.92
C ARG A 499 -3.69 -14.38 0.21
N GLU A 500 -2.75 -13.58 0.66
CA GLU A 500 -3.02 -12.54 1.65
C GLU A 500 -3.33 -11.22 0.99
N LEU A 501 -4.46 -10.63 1.37
CA LEU A 501 -4.75 -9.24 1.05
C LEU A 501 -4.24 -8.31 2.13
N GLY A 502 -3.66 -7.20 1.70
CA GLY A 502 -3.13 -6.16 2.57
C GLY A 502 -3.66 -4.78 2.23
N ARG A 503 -3.34 -3.86 3.12
CA ARG A 503 -3.42 -2.43 2.87
C ARG A 503 -2.10 -1.76 3.24
N VAL A 504 -1.81 -0.68 2.55
CA VAL A 504 -0.66 0.20 2.79
C VAL A 504 -1.19 1.62 2.89
N GLU A 505 -0.72 2.34 3.91
CA GLU A 505 -1.08 3.72 4.15
C GLU A 505 0.18 4.56 4.29
N LEU A 506 0.23 5.62 3.48
CA LEU A 506 1.40 6.46 3.33
C LEU A 506 1.03 7.90 3.68
N TYR A 507 1.82 8.48 4.57
CA TYR A 507 1.60 9.79 5.15
C TYR A 507 2.73 10.75 4.75
N PRO A 508 2.41 11.90 4.14
CA PRO A 508 3.43 12.82 3.66
C PRO A 508 4.24 13.45 4.82
N PRO A 509 5.54 13.73 4.62
CA PRO A 509 6.50 14.09 5.69
C PRO A 509 6.38 15.52 6.21
N TYR A 510 5.18 16.09 6.26
CA TYR A 510 4.92 17.40 6.86
C TYR A 510 4.09 17.28 8.15
N VAL A 511 4.07 18.34 8.96
CA VAL A 511 3.43 18.35 10.29
C VAL A 511 1.98 17.87 10.23
N GLY A 512 1.19 18.37 9.29
CA GLY A 512 -0.19 17.92 9.09
C GLY A 512 -0.33 16.44 8.69
N GLY A 513 0.63 15.89 7.94
CA GLY A 513 0.67 14.45 7.61
C GLY A 513 0.89 13.60 8.86
N LEU A 514 1.84 13.99 9.73
CA LEU A 514 2.10 13.32 11.00
C LEU A 514 0.92 13.40 11.97
N ILE A 515 0.24 14.54 12.06
CA ILE A 515 -0.97 14.71 12.88
C ILE A 515 -2.06 13.74 12.40
N ARG A 516 -2.31 13.67 11.09
CA ARG A 516 -3.30 12.75 10.51
C ARG A 516 -2.92 11.30 10.75
N GLN A 517 -1.64 10.94 10.60
CA GLN A 517 -1.15 9.60 10.90
C GLN A 517 -1.51 9.19 12.33
N ARG A 518 -1.15 10.01 13.32
CA ARG A 518 -1.45 9.74 14.73
C ARG A 518 -2.95 9.69 15.02
N ALA A 519 -3.73 10.58 14.40
CA ALA A 519 -5.18 10.55 14.54
C ALA A 519 -5.80 9.24 14.02
N VAL A 520 -5.34 8.75 12.87
CA VAL A 520 -5.82 7.49 12.26
C VAL A 520 -5.39 6.27 13.08
N GLU A 521 -4.16 6.26 13.57
CA GLU A 521 -3.66 5.21 14.48
C GLU A 521 -4.49 5.15 15.77
N LEU A 522 -4.79 6.31 16.38
CA LEU A 522 -5.60 6.40 17.60
C LEU A 522 -7.05 5.95 17.36
N ASP A 523 -7.69 6.41 16.28
CA ASP A 523 -9.06 6.00 15.91
C ASP A 523 -9.16 4.47 15.77
N ARG A 524 -8.14 3.83 15.18
CA ARG A 524 -8.09 2.37 15.08
C ARG A 524 -7.90 1.67 16.40
N ALA A 525 -6.97 2.15 17.22
CA ALA A 525 -6.73 1.58 18.54
C ALA A 525 -8.03 1.61 19.36
N THR A 526 -8.74 2.74 19.35
CA THR A 526 -10.04 2.90 20.00
C THR A 526 -11.10 1.95 19.42
N LYS A 527 -11.23 1.85 18.08
CA LYS A 527 -12.17 0.92 17.44
C LYS A 527 -11.85 -0.54 17.71
N ARG A 528 -10.56 -0.89 17.83
CA ARG A 528 -10.11 -2.25 18.16
C ARG A 528 -10.46 -2.59 19.60
N LEU A 529 -10.14 -1.72 20.56
CA LEU A 529 -10.50 -1.89 21.97
C LEU A 529 -12.03 -1.98 22.15
N ALA A 530 -12.80 -1.15 21.43
CA ALA A 530 -14.25 -1.24 21.43
C ALA A 530 -14.76 -2.60 20.91
N ARG A 531 -14.17 -3.13 19.82
CA ARG A 531 -14.54 -4.46 19.30
C ARG A 531 -14.18 -5.59 20.26
N GLU A 532 -13.04 -5.49 20.95
CA GLU A 532 -12.60 -6.50 21.93
C GLU A 532 -13.42 -6.43 23.24
N ALA A 533 -13.96 -5.26 23.59
CA ALA A 533 -14.80 -5.05 24.79
C ALA A 533 -16.29 -5.37 24.57
N ILE A 534 -16.76 -5.47 23.33
CA ILE A 534 -18.16 -5.82 23.01
C ILE A 534 -18.28 -7.35 22.93
N PRO A 535 -19.12 -8.00 23.76
CA PRO A 535 -19.38 -9.43 23.65
C PRO A 535 -19.84 -9.78 22.23
N HIS A 536 -19.36 -10.88 21.65
CA HIS A 536 -19.68 -11.29 20.27
C HIS A 536 -21.18 -11.21 19.93
N ALA A 537 -22.07 -11.54 20.88
CA ALA A 537 -23.52 -11.47 20.72
C ALA A 537 -24.10 -10.05 20.53
N VAL A 538 -23.40 -9.01 21.00
CA VAL A 538 -23.81 -7.59 20.89
C VAL A 538 -23.23 -6.96 19.62
N ALA A 539 -22.05 -7.40 19.17
CA ALA A 539 -21.45 -6.96 17.91
C ALA A 539 -22.33 -7.30 16.70
N ASP A 540 -22.96 -8.48 16.70
CA ASP A 540 -23.90 -8.89 15.66
C ASP A 540 -25.16 -8.00 15.62
N ARG A 541 -25.73 -7.64 16.78
CA ARG A 541 -26.89 -6.71 16.88
C ARG A 541 -26.55 -5.27 16.50
N LEU A 542 -25.36 -4.78 16.83
CA LEU A 542 -24.93 -3.43 16.45
C LEU A 542 -24.66 -3.32 14.93
N SER A 543 -24.21 -4.42 14.31
CA SER A 543 -24.01 -4.49 12.86
C SER A 543 -25.33 -4.42 12.07
N SER A 544 -26.45 -4.91 12.64
CA SER A 544 -27.78 -4.78 12.04
C SER A 544 -28.40 -3.39 12.21
N VAL A 545 -28.09 -2.68 13.29
CA VAL A 545 -28.63 -1.32 13.54
C VAL A 545 -27.92 -0.26 12.70
N ARG A 546 -26.60 -0.38 12.51
CA ARG A 546 -25.84 0.57 11.68
C ARG A 546 -26.10 0.47 10.17
N ARG A 547 -26.75 -0.62 9.72
CA ARG A 547 -27.19 -0.84 8.33
C ARG A 547 -28.59 -0.32 8.05
N ALA A 548 -29.34 0.11 9.07
CA ALA A 548 -30.67 0.70 8.91
C ALA A 548 -30.64 2.23 8.72
N GLU A 549 -29.49 2.88 8.92
CA GLU A 549 -29.32 4.34 8.87
C GLU A 549 -28.36 4.84 7.76
N ILE A 550 -27.97 4.01 6.78
CA ILE A 550 -27.11 4.43 5.64
C ILE A 550 -27.62 3.90 4.31
#